data_AF-A0A537L810-F1
#
_entry.id   AF-A0A537L810-F1
#
_cell.length_a   1.000
_cell.length_b   1.000
_cell.length_c   1.000
_cell.angle_alpha   90.00
_cell.angle_beta   90.00
_cell.angle_gamma   90.00
#
_symmetry.space_group_name_H-M   'P 1'
#
loop_
_entity.id
_entity.type
_entity.pdbx_description
1 polymer ?
#
loop_
_entity_poly.entity_id
_entity_poly.type
_entity_poly.pdbx_seq_one_letter_code
_entity_poly.pdbx_strand_id
1 'polypeptide(L)' 'MNEFAPVGRMLMVFGVMIGALLTVIGKVPRLPGDILIRRDTVVVYIPLATSLVLSVVLTLVFSLLARR' A
#
# COMPACT_ATOMS: atom_id res chain seq x y z
N MET A 1 -20.18 -26.34 11.73
CA MET A 1 -18.69 -26.36 11.69
C MET A 1 -18.10 -25.47 10.58
N ASN A 2 -18.79 -24.38 10.14
CA ASN A 2 -18.29 -23.47 9.09
C ASN A 2 -18.09 -22.03 9.58
N GLU A 3 -18.10 -21.78 10.88
CA GLU A 3 -18.11 -20.42 11.45
C GLU A 3 -16.82 -19.65 11.15
N PHE A 4 -15.71 -20.36 10.97
CA PHE A 4 -14.40 -19.78 10.63
C PHE A 4 -14.12 -19.74 9.13
N ALA A 5 -14.95 -20.36 8.29
CA ALA A 5 -14.75 -20.37 6.83
C ALA A 5 -14.75 -18.95 6.22
N PRO A 6 -15.61 -18.00 6.64
CA PRO A 6 -15.54 -16.62 6.19
C PRO A 6 -14.23 -15.93 6.58
N VAL A 7 -13.75 -16.16 7.80
CA VAL A 7 -12.50 -15.61 8.31
C VAL A 7 -11.31 -16.16 7.53
N GLY A 8 -11.26 -17.48 7.29
CA GLY A 8 -10.21 -18.10 6.49
C GLY A 8 -10.17 -17.58 5.05
N ARG A 9 -11.33 -17.40 4.41
CA ARG A 9 -11.42 -16.83 3.06
C ARG A 9 -10.97 -15.36 3.03
N MET A 10 -11.32 -14.58 4.05
CA MET A 10 -10.86 -13.19 4.20
C MET A 10 -9.34 -13.12 4.33
N LEU A 11 -8.75 -13.97 5.17
CA LEU A 11 -7.29 -14.03 5.37
C LEU A 11 -6.55 -14.41 4.07
N MET A 12 -7.08 -15.36 3.29
CA MET A 12 -6.49 -15.71 2.00
C MET A 12 -6.50 -14.53 1.01
N VAL A 13 -7.64 -13.84 0.88
CA VAL A 13 -7.76 -12.68 -0.02
C VAL A 13 -6.83 -11.56 0.42
N PHE A 14 -6.82 -11.21 1.72
CA PHE A 14 -5.92 -10.18 2.24
C PHE A 14 -4.45 -10.56 2.08
N GLY A 15 -4.08 -11.82 2.34
CA GLY A 15 -2.71 -12.30 2.17
C GLY A 15 -2.23 -12.16 0.73
N VAL A 16 -3.06 -12.53 -0.25
CA VAL A 16 -2.75 -12.37 -1.68
C VAL A 16 -2.66 -10.88 -2.05
N MET A 17 -3.58 -10.05 -1.58
CA MET A 17 -3.58 -8.60 -1.83
C MET A 17 -2.33 -7.92 -1.29
N ILE A 18 -1.94 -8.23 -0.04
CA ILE A 18 -0.74 -7.68 0.59
C ILE A 18 0.51 -8.21 -0.15
N GLY A 19 0.56 -9.51 -0.45
CA GLY A 19 1.67 -10.10 -1.20
C GLY A 19 1.86 -9.44 -2.57
N ALA A 20 0.79 -9.27 -3.33
CA ALA A 20 0.82 -8.56 -4.60
C ALA A 20 1.30 -7.10 -4.43
N LEU A 21 0.75 -6.37 -3.45
CA LEU A 21 1.14 -4.99 -3.17
C LEU A 21 2.63 -4.87 -2.82
N LEU A 22 3.17 -5.76 -1.99
CA LEU A 22 4.59 -5.79 -1.63
C LEU A 22 5.49 -6.06 -2.84
N THR A 23 5.09 -6.95 -3.76
CA THR A 23 5.85 -7.20 -5.00
C THR A 23 5.89 -6.01 -5.94
N VAL A 24 4.85 -5.17 -5.94
CA VAL A 24 4.76 -3.96 -6.74
C VAL A 24 5.55 -2.83 -6.08
N ILE A 25 5.37 -2.60 -4.77
CA ILE A 25 6.07 -1.56 -4.00
C ILE A 25 7.59 -1.74 -4.05
N GLY A 26 8.09 -2.98 -3.97
CA GLY A 26 9.53 -3.25 -4.08
C GLY A 26 10.14 -2.89 -5.44
N LYS A 27 9.32 -2.71 -6.48
CA LYS A 27 9.73 -2.33 -7.84
C LYS A 27 9.52 -0.85 -8.15
N VAL A 28 8.89 -0.08 -7.26
CA VAL A 28 8.68 1.36 -7.47
C VAL A 28 10.02 2.07 -7.29
N PRO A 29 10.58 2.71 -8.34
CA PRO A 29 11.77 3.53 -8.19
C PRO A 29 11.47 4.66 -7.20
N ARG A 30 12.36 4.87 -6.24
CA ARG A 30 12.20 5.85 -5.16
C ARG A 30 11.95 7.23 -5.78
N LEU A 31 10.81 7.83 -5.45
CA LEU A 31 10.53 9.19 -5.89
C LEU A 31 11.43 10.16 -5.10
N PRO A 32 12.02 11.18 -5.76
CA PRO A 32 12.75 12.23 -5.06
C PRO A 32 11.77 12.94 -4.11
N GLY A 33 12.01 12.82 -2.81
CA GLY A 33 11.11 13.29 -1.75
C GLY A 33 10.79 12.24 -0.68
N ASP A 34 11.03 10.95 -0.96
CA ASP A 34 10.99 9.92 0.09
C ASP A 34 12.26 9.98 0.94
N ILE A 35 12.10 10.06 2.26
CA ILE A 35 13.22 10.20 3.19
C ILE A 35 13.66 8.81 3.64
N LEU A 36 14.91 8.44 3.32
CA LEU A 36 15.54 7.22 3.81
C LEU A 36 16.63 7.57 4.83
N ILE A 37 16.36 7.31 6.10
CA ILE A 37 17.35 7.45 7.17
C ILE A 37 17.93 6.06 7.41
N ARG A 38 19.16 5.82 6.91
CA ARG A 38 19.90 4.59 7.15
C ARG A 38 20.99 4.86 8.17
N ARG A 39 20.84 4.28 9.36
CA ARG A 39 21.84 4.19 10.43
C ARG A 39 22.30 2.74 10.53
N ASP A 40 23.49 2.48 11.08
CA ASP A 40 24.19 1.17 11.02
C ASP A 40 23.29 -0.07 11.13
N THR A 41 22.37 -0.09 12.09
CA THR A 41 21.42 -1.22 12.28
C THR A 41 19.96 -0.87 11.89
N VAL A 42 19.64 0.40 11.64
CA VAL A 42 18.25 0.87 11.51
C VAL A 42 18.04 1.58 10.19
N VAL A 43 17.09 1.08 9.39
CA VAL A 43 16.63 1.74 8.16
C VAL A 43 15.21 2.24 8.39
N VAL A 44 15.04 3.56 8.47
CA VAL A 44 13.73 4.20 8.52
C VAL A 44 13.43 4.76 7.14
N TYR A 45 12.35 4.29 6.52
CA TYR A 45 11.86 4.78 5.24
C TYR A 45 10.55 5.55 5.46
N ILE A 46 10.52 6.80 5.03
CA ILE A 46 9.35 7.68 5.12
C ILE A 46 8.89 8.00 3.68
N PRO A 47 7.87 7.29 3.17
CA PRO A 47 7.37 7.47 1.80
C PRO A 47 6.49 8.73 1.67
N LEU A 48 7.05 9.92 1.81
CA LEU A 48 6.28 11.19 1.76
C LEU A 48 5.72 11.45 0.36
N ALA A 49 6.55 11.35 -0.68
CA ALA A 49 6.13 11.63 -2.05
C ALA A 49 5.15 10.56 -2.53
N THR A 50 5.48 9.29 -2.26
CA THR A 50 4.63 8.15 -2.63
C THR A 50 3.24 8.24 -1.97
N SER A 51 3.17 8.59 -0.67
CA SER A 51 1.89 8.72 0.04
C SER A 51 1.07 9.91 -0.46
N LEU A 52 1.72 11.02 -0.80
CA LEU A 52 1.04 12.20 -1.34
C LEU A 52 0.42 11.90 -2.72
N VAL A 53 1.19 11.28 -3.62
CA VAL A 53 0.70 10.88 -4.94
C VAL A 53 -0.48 9.92 -4.81
N LEU A 54 -0.37 8.91 -3.96
CA LEU A 54 -1.44 7.95 -3.71
C LEU A 54 -2.72 8.65 -3.22
N SER A 55 -2.60 9.59 -2.28
CA SER A 55 -3.73 10.37 -1.75
C SER A 55 -4.45 11.18 -2.83
N VAL A 56 -3.69 11.89 -3.67
CA VAL A 56 -4.25 12.69 -4.77
C VAL A 56 -4.96 11.79 -5.79
N VAL A 57 -4.34 10.68 -6.17
CA VAL A 57 -4.93 9.72 -7.12
C VAL A 57 -6.23 9.14 -6.56
N LEU A 58 -6.23 8.66 -5.32
CA LEU A 58 -7.44 8.14 -4.67
C LEU A 58 -8.54 9.21 -4.59
N THR A 59 -8.17 10.43 -4.23
CA THR A 59 -9.11 11.55 -4.16
C THR A 59 -9.75 11.83 -5.51
N LEU A 60 -8.97 11.87 -6.59
CA LEU A 60 -9.48 12.05 -7.95
C LEU A 60 -10.40 10.89 -8.36
N VAL A 61 -9.99 9.65 -8.13
CA VAL A 61 -10.78 8.46 -8.45
C VAL A 61 -12.12 8.48 -7.71
N PHE A 62 -12.12 8.70 -6.39
CA PHE A 62 -13.35 8.79 -5.61
C PHE A 62 -14.20 9.99 -5.98
N SER A 63 -13.60 11.14 -6.29
CA SER A 63 -14.33 12.32 -6.75
C SER A 63 -15.04 12.08 -8.09
N LEU A 64 -14.39 11.37 -9.03
CA LEU A 64 -15.00 10.98 -10.30
C LEU A 64 -16.11 9.93 -10.13
N LEU A 65 -15.92 8.94 -9.24
CA LEU A 65 -16.93 7.92 -8.95
C LEU A 65 -18.14 8.51 -8.22
N ALA A 66 -17.93 9.47 -7.30
CA ALA A 66 -18.99 10.12 -6.54
C ALA A 66 -19.75 11.21 -7.32
N ARG A 67 -19.21 11.67 -8.45
CA ARG A 67 -19.87 12.64 -9.35
C ARG A 67 -20.76 11.98 -10.42
N ARG A 68 -20.82 10.65 -10.47
CA ARG A 68 -21.83 9.89 -11.23
C ARG A 68 -22.92 9.39 -10.30
#